data_AF-A0A840DWG8-F1
#
_entry.id   AF-A0A840DWG8-F1
#
_cell.length_a   1.000
_cell.length_b   1.000
_cell.length_c   1.000
_cell.angle_alpha   90.00
_cell.angle_beta   90.00
_cell.angle_gamma   90.00
#
_symmetry.space_group_name_H-M   'P 1'
#
loop_
_entity.id
_entity.type
_entity.pdbx_description
1 polymer ?
#
loop_
_entity_poly.entity_id
_entity_poly.type
_entity_poly.pdbx_seq_one_letter_code
_entity_poly.pdbx_strand_id
1 'polypeptide(L)'
;MTMQTKDATEILKRLGWEPHRDKMGDMFAYYHFPDRIVRIHYGVMDYGRDSGRLWVSVSLTTAAYCLGCEYANGKESQPQYEAMLISSEENFGVTALEFFESHVKVALNKVLAWAQAQDIEKKLREKAANHSLVAKALLGDTEALRNYKPTSQLYVPEFSDYEKITQVKRVIFFAEAYKNNELDDILARKKPKQRLMSLTAATHILKTQGWFATEPGKMWLVLPDRFIQFDFGFIRLHDDYNVHLEAGISNEDISVACHYIHDSRKCRQISATNIYQSFNTIEGGVFSGVDKGIDICVETLDEQELIKISERIIQWARAQDLEAAIESKALVQKYSSCPDIPWHLACLALTGQIDILKSYQNAVKAGTISEYLDDDDVEKYVNHAVQFAEGHLTVLKEREAADARIGVQSLALLNTVSETLKMMNWTVYRDKNYNRNAYFISKDRIINIMYSLDRKGKTPIVIFKASLSTLAFSTAHRGVFPENPQYIALKEAEEVYTVSSVEVEEGKLKQICVDILKWVDNQNTNQIIYDYAALPTKSEFFLAEFHLVALILTGNVKKLKFYKESFQRKNRLGFADTITKYDIDNALTLAQRY
;
A
#
# COMPACT_ATOMS: atom_id res chain seq x y z
N MET A 1 -2.14 30.79 41.50
CA MET A 1 -1.41 29.93 40.54
C MET A 1 -2.47 29.34 39.63
N THR A 2 -2.44 29.66 38.34
CA THR A 2 -3.49 29.24 37.39
C THR A 2 -3.40 27.73 37.19
N MET A 3 -4.54 27.04 37.34
CA MET A 3 -4.62 25.58 37.20
C MET A 3 -4.19 25.16 35.79
N GLN A 4 -3.29 24.18 35.69
CA GLN A 4 -2.83 23.59 34.43
C GLN A 4 -3.54 22.26 34.16
N THR A 5 -3.39 21.73 32.94
CA THR A 5 -3.99 20.43 32.57
C THR A 5 -3.58 19.30 33.51
N LYS A 6 -2.32 19.29 33.98
CA LYS A 6 -1.84 18.32 34.98
C LYS A 6 -2.63 18.37 36.30
N ASP A 7 -3.06 19.55 36.72
CA ASP A 7 -3.81 19.73 37.97
C ASP A 7 -5.26 19.26 37.78
N ALA A 8 -5.85 19.48 36.59
CA ALA A 8 -7.13 18.86 36.19
C ALA A 8 -7.05 17.33 36.22
N THR A 9 -5.95 16.76 35.71
CA THR A 9 -5.71 15.31 35.72
C THR A 9 -5.69 14.74 37.13
N GLU A 10 -5.04 15.40 38.09
CA GLU A 10 -5.02 14.96 39.50
C GLU A 10 -6.39 15.09 40.19
N ILE A 11 -7.19 16.09 39.81
CA ILE A 11 -8.58 16.19 40.24
C ILE A 11 -9.41 15.02 39.70
N LEU A 12 -9.29 14.72 38.40
CA LEU A 12 -9.99 13.62 37.75
C LEU A 12 -9.71 12.27 38.43
N LYS A 13 -8.44 11.95 38.71
CA LYS A 13 -8.05 10.74 39.46
C LYS A 13 -8.75 10.63 40.81
N ARG A 14 -8.75 11.73 41.59
CA ARG A 14 -9.41 11.77 42.90
C ARG A 14 -10.92 11.60 42.82
N LEU A 15 -11.52 11.93 41.69
CA LEU A 15 -12.95 11.79 41.42
C LEU A 15 -13.30 10.44 40.75
N GLY A 16 -12.36 9.49 40.72
CA GLY A 16 -12.59 8.14 40.19
C GLY A 16 -12.54 8.04 38.66
N TRP A 17 -11.99 9.05 37.97
CA TRP A 17 -11.72 8.96 36.55
C TRP A 17 -10.34 8.38 36.28
N GLU A 18 -10.22 7.64 35.19
CA GLU A 18 -8.97 7.02 34.74
C GLU A 18 -8.36 7.84 33.59
N PRO A 19 -7.40 8.75 33.87
CA PRO A 19 -6.81 9.56 32.82
C PRO A 19 -5.79 8.78 31.99
N HIS A 20 -5.77 9.07 30.70
CA HIS A 20 -4.86 8.53 29.70
C HIS A 20 -4.27 9.67 28.88
N ARG A 21 -2.99 9.55 28.51
CA ARG A 21 -2.32 10.44 27.58
C ARG A 21 -1.92 9.64 26.35
N ASP A 22 -2.33 10.09 25.18
CA ASP A 22 -2.01 9.41 23.94
C ASP A 22 -0.59 9.76 23.42
N LYS A 23 -0.24 9.20 22.26
CA LYS A 23 1.07 9.43 21.62
C LYS A 23 1.25 10.86 21.08
N MET A 24 0.15 11.56 20.79
CA MET A 24 0.16 12.94 20.27
C MET A 24 0.16 13.97 21.41
N GLY A 25 -0.05 13.52 22.65
CA GLY A 25 -0.04 14.34 23.85
C GLY A 25 -1.43 14.79 24.30
N ASP A 26 -2.49 14.33 23.62
CA ASP A 26 -3.89 14.59 23.95
C ASP A 26 -4.29 13.86 25.24
N MET A 27 -5.20 14.46 25.99
CA MET A 27 -5.57 14.02 27.33
C MET A 27 -7.00 13.50 27.37
N PHE A 28 -7.15 12.22 27.66
CA PHE A 28 -8.44 11.56 27.81
C PHE A 28 -8.66 11.11 29.25
N ALA A 29 -9.91 10.95 29.67
CA ALA A 29 -10.22 10.24 30.91
C ALA A 29 -11.49 9.41 30.78
N TYR A 30 -11.52 8.28 31.48
CA TYR A 30 -12.62 7.33 31.44
C TYR A 30 -13.33 7.26 32.79
N TYR A 31 -14.65 7.11 32.75
CA TYR A 31 -15.48 6.83 33.92
C TYR A 31 -16.37 5.62 33.62
N HIS A 32 -16.35 4.65 34.51
CA HIS A 32 -17.04 3.37 34.32
C HIS A 32 -18.33 3.32 35.14
N PHE A 33 -19.45 3.21 34.44
CA PHE A 33 -20.72 2.75 35.02
C PHE A 33 -20.86 1.23 34.82
N PRO A 34 -21.81 0.58 35.51
CA PRO A 34 -22.04 -0.85 35.32
C PRO A 34 -22.40 -1.25 33.88
N ASP A 35 -23.08 -0.38 33.14
CA ASP A 35 -23.61 -0.65 31.80
C ASP A 35 -22.94 0.15 30.67
N ARG A 36 -22.11 1.16 31.00
CA ARG A 36 -21.52 2.09 30.03
C ARG A 36 -20.21 2.69 30.49
N ILE A 37 -19.44 3.17 29.53
CA ILE A 37 -18.14 3.80 29.74
C ILE A 37 -18.21 5.20 29.15
N VAL A 38 -17.91 6.21 29.94
CA VAL A 38 -17.86 7.61 29.52
C VAL A 38 -16.42 8.00 29.28
N ARG A 39 -16.12 8.55 28.11
CA ARG A 39 -14.83 9.13 27.78
C ARG A 39 -14.96 10.63 27.65
N ILE A 40 -14.06 11.35 28.29
CA ILE A 40 -13.84 12.78 28.03
C ILE A 40 -12.51 13.01 27.34
N HIS A 41 -12.49 13.89 26.35
CA HIS A 41 -11.29 14.57 25.89
C HIS A 41 -11.26 15.93 26.60
N TYR A 42 -10.16 16.23 27.29
CA TYR A 42 -10.08 17.45 28.09
C TYR A 42 -8.76 18.20 27.92
N GLY A 43 -8.81 19.50 28.14
CA GLY A 43 -7.64 20.37 28.14
C GLY A 43 -7.93 21.64 28.92
N VAL A 44 -6.88 22.24 29.48
CA VAL A 44 -6.98 23.57 30.10
C VAL A 44 -6.29 24.56 29.18
N MET A 45 -7.08 25.44 28.57
CA MET A 45 -6.56 26.52 27.74
C MET A 45 -6.45 27.79 28.57
N ASP A 46 -5.27 28.42 28.53
CA ASP A 46 -5.01 29.73 29.13
C ASP A 46 -4.96 30.77 28.01
N TYR A 47 -5.94 31.68 27.98
CA TYR A 47 -6.02 32.75 26.99
C TYR A 47 -5.34 34.06 27.46
N GLY A 48 -4.63 34.05 28.61
CA GLY A 48 -4.01 35.24 29.20
C GLY A 48 -4.84 35.81 30.36
N ARG A 49 -4.63 37.11 30.69
CA ARG A 49 -5.03 37.74 31.96
C ARG A 49 -6.51 37.65 32.35
N ASP A 50 -7.41 37.27 31.45
CA ASP A 50 -8.86 37.43 31.66
C ASP A 50 -9.71 36.15 31.58
N SER A 51 -9.18 34.95 31.27
CA SER A 51 -9.90 33.67 31.54
C SER A 51 -9.08 32.40 31.24
N GLY A 52 -9.19 31.42 32.14
CA GLY A 52 -8.85 30.03 31.87
C GLY A 52 -10.10 29.23 31.48
N ARG A 53 -10.01 28.37 30.46
CA ARG A 53 -11.12 27.51 30.02
C ARG A 53 -10.72 26.05 30.15
N LEU A 54 -11.49 25.29 30.93
CA LEU A 54 -11.50 23.84 30.82
C LEU A 54 -12.37 23.48 29.62
N TRP A 55 -11.79 22.84 28.62
CA TRP A 55 -12.51 22.28 27.48
C TRP A 55 -12.78 20.80 27.78
N VAL A 56 -14.02 20.35 27.56
CA VAL A 56 -14.44 18.96 27.75
C VAL A 56 -15.36 18.54 26.61
N SER A 57 -14.88 17.66 25.73
CA SER A 57 -15.72 16.91 24.79
C SER A 57 -16.04 15.55 25.40
N VAL A 58 -17.28 15.10 25.26
CA VAL A 58 -17.78 13.87 25.87
C VAL A 58 -18.27 12.88 24.82
N SER A 59 -17.99 11.61 25.09
CA SER A 59 -18.50 10.47 24.36
C SER A 59 -18.78 9.33 25.32
N LEU A 60 -19.64 8.39 24.93
CA LEU A 60 -19.87 7.17 25.69
C LEU A 60 -20.00 5.94 24.78
N THR A 61 -19.76 4.78 25.38
CA THR A 61 -19.82 3.47 24.74
C THR A 61 -20.17 2.40 25.77
N THR A 62 -20.21 1.14 25.35
CA THR A 62 -20.32 -0.03 26.25
C THR A 62 -19.15 -0.97 26.02
N ALA A 63 -18.78 -1.74 27.05
CA ALA A 63 -17.72 -2.74 26.92
C ALA A 63 -18.01 -3.74 25.79
N ALA A 64 -19.26 -4.20 25.69
CA ALA A 64 -19.71 -5.11 24.64
C ALA A 64 -19.65 -4.48 23.24
N TYR A 65 -19.96 -3.20 23.09
CA TYR A 65 -19.84 -2.51 21.81
C TYR A 65 -18.38 -2.35 21.37
N CYS A 66 -17.49 -1.95 22.28
CA CYS A 66 -16.06 -1.89 21.97
C CYS A 66 -15.51 -3.26 21.59
N LEU A 67 -15.82 -4.30 22.37
CA LEU A 67 -15.35 -5.66 22.07
C LEU A 67 -15.91 -6.18 20.75
N GLY A 68 -17.20 -5.93 20.46
CA GLY A 68 -17.80 -6.29 19.18
C GLY A 68 -17.15 -5.57 18.00
N CYS A 69 -16.76 -4.30 18.16
CA CYS A 69 -15.98 -3.56 17.16
C CYS A 69 -14.57 -4.12 16.97
N GLU A 70 -13.87 -4.50 18.05
CA GLU A 70 -12.58 -5.18 17.97
C GLU A 70 -12.69 -6.51 17.21
N TYR A 71 -13.75 -7.28 17.49
CA TYR A 71 -14.07 -8.52 16.78
C TYR A 71 -14.36 -8.29 15.30
N ALA A 72 -15.19 -7.30 14.98
CA ALA A 72 -15.46 -6.93 13.59
C ALA A 72 -14.15 -6.56 12.86
N ASN A 73 -13.32 -5.74 13.50
CA ASN A 73 -12.10 -5.19 12.91
C ASN A 73 -10.91 -6.17 12.93
N GLY A 74 -10.99 -7.25 13.71
CA GLY A 74 -9.88 -8.20 13.88
C GLY A 74 -8.64 -7.62 14.58
N LYS A 75 -8.77 -6.48 15.26
CA LYS A 75 -7.66 -5.75 15.88
C LYS A 75 -8.07 -5.30 17.29
N GLU A 76 -7.17 -5.44 18.26
CA GLU A 76 -7.34 -4.84 19.58
C GLU A 76 -7.31 -3.31 19.44
N SER A 77 -8.22 -2.60 20.12
CA SER A 77 -8.21 -1.15 20.10
C SER A 77 -7.01 -0.61 20.88
N GLN A 78 -6.29 0.36 20.29
CA GLN A 78 -5.30 1.16 21.02
C GLN A 78 -5.56 2.64 20.73
N PRO A 79 -6.03 3.45 21.71
CA PRO A 79 -6.19 3.18 23.15
C PRO A 79 -7.47 2.39 23.53
N GLN A 80 -7.55 1.93 24.79
CA GLN A 80 -8.72 1.23 25.34
C GLN A 80 -10.02 2.02 25.08
N TYR A 81 -11.01 1.32 24.51
CA TYR A 81 -12.31 1.89 24.15
C TYR A 81 -12.19 2.98 23.08
N GLU A 82 -11.67 2.64 21.90
CA GLU A 82 -11.64 3.60 20.78
C GLU A 82 -13.03 3.77 20.13
N ALA A 83 -13.82 2.70 20.08
CA ALA A 83 -15.13 2.68 19.43
C ALA A 83 -16.21 3.37 20.29
N MET A 84 -16.49 4.63 20.00
CA MET A 84 -17.53 5.43 20.67
C MET A 84 -18.90 5.24 20.02
N LEU A 85 -19.93 4.98 20.84
CA LEU A 85 -21.30 4.76 20.36
C LEU A 85 -22.06 6.08 20.21
N ILE A 86 -21.92 6.97 21.19
CA ILE A 86 -22.57 8.28 21.25
C ILE A 86 -21.50 9.35 21.53
N SER A 87 -21.50 10.42 20.76
CA SER A 87 -20.68 11.62 20.98
C SER A 87 -21.57 12.84 21.09
N SER A 88 -21.18 13.79 21.93
CA SER A 88 -21.83 15.10 21.98
C SER A 88 -21.05 16.12 21.17
N GLU A 89 -21.77 16.98 20.44
CA GLU A 89 -21.21 18.19 19.83
C GLU A 89 -21.10 19.34 20.84
N GLU A 90 -21.76 19.23 21.99
CA GLU A 90 -21.70 20.21 23.07
C GLU A 90 -20.38 20.11 23.84
N ASN A 91 -19.84 21.27 24.21
CA ASN A 91 -18.69 21.38 25.11
C ASN A 91 -19.16 21.52 26.55
N PHE A 92 -18.81 20.55 27.40
CA PHE A 92 -19.19 20.50 28.82
C PHE A 92 -18.24 21.27 29.73
N GLY A 93 -17.27 21.95 29.13
CA GLY A 93 -16.29 22.79 29.77
C GLY A 93 -16.87 23.95 30.56
N VAL A 94 -16.01 24.54 31.41
CA VAL A 94 -16.34 25.71 32.22
C VAL A 94 -15.30 26.80 31.96
N THR A 95 -15.78 28.03 31.82
CA THR A 95 -14.95 29.22 31.71
C THR A 95 -15.01 29.97 33.04
N ALA A 96 -13.85 30.30 33.61
CA ALA A 96 -13.75 31.06 34.86
C ALA A 96 -12.53 31.99 34.86
N LEU A 97 -12.63 33.11 35.58
CA LEU A 97 -11.52 34.05 35.82
C LEU A 97 -10.43 33.40 36.68
N GLU A 98 -10.83 32.65 37.71
CA GLU A 98 -9.94 31.81 38.52
C GLU A 98 -10.45 30.38 38.52
N PHE A 99 -9.56 29.44 38.16
CA PHE A 99 -9.96 28.07 37.89
C PHE A 99 -9.69 27.15 39.11
N PHE A 100 -10.77 26.78 39.81
CA PHE A 100 -10.75 25.87 40.97
C PHE A 100 -11.28 24.46 40.69
N GLU A 101 -11.01 23.53 41.61
CA GLU A 101 -11.52 22.15 41.61
C GLU A 101 -13.05 22.08 41.51
N SER A 102 -13.78 23.03 42.08
CA SER A 102 -15.24 23.12 41.99
C SER A 102 -15.74 23.23 40.55
N HIS A 103 -15.01 23.93 39.67
CA HIS A 103 -15.38 24.05 38.25
C HIS A 103 -15.21 22.74 37.49
N VAL A 104 -14.16 21.97 37.81
CA VAL A 104 -13.97 20.61 37.27
C VAL A 104 -15.14 19.73 37.70
N LYS A 105 -15.51 19.76 38.99
CA LYS A 105 -16.66 18.99 39.49
C LYS A 105 -17.97 19.35 38.79
N VAL A 106 -18.22 20.64 38.54
CA VAL A 106 -19.40 21.10 37.79
C VAL A 106 -19.41 20.55 36.36
N ALA A 107 -18.29 20.64 35.64
CA ALA A 107 -18.17 20.08 34.29
C ALA A 107 -18.44 18.58 34.27
N LEU A 108 -17.84 17.83 35.21
CA LEU A 108 -18.00 16.38 35.30
C LEU A 108 -19.41 15.97 35.70
N ASN A 109 -20.07 16.70 36.61
CA ASN A 109 -21.47 16.43 36.96
C ASN A 109 -22.40 16.61 35.75
N LYS A 110 -22.16 17.62 34.91
CA LYS A 110 -22.90 17.77 33.64
C LYS A 110 -22.64 16.61 32.69
N VAL A 111 -21.39 16.18 32.56
CA VAL A 111 -21.00 15.01 31.76
C VAL A 111 -21.70 13.74 32.25
N LEU A 112 -21.70 13.49 33.56
CA LEU A 112 -22.33 12.29 34.14
C LEU A 112 -23.85 12.33 33.98
N ALA A 113 -24.49 13.48 34.20
CA ALA A 113 -25.92 13.66 33.98
C ALA A 113 -26.30 13.44 32.50
N TRP A 114 -25.52 14.00 31.58
CA TRP A 114 -25.70 13.77 30.15
C TRP A 114 -25.56 12.28 29.81
N ALA A 115 -24.54 11.61 30.34
CA ALA A 115 -24.28 10.20 30.07
C ALA A 115 -25.41 9.30 30.60
N GLN A 116 -25.98 9.61 31.77
CA GLN A 116 -27.11 8.88 32.36
C GLN A 116 -28.41 9.07 31.56
N ALA A 117 -28.60 10.24 30.94
CA ALA A 117 -29.77 10.54 30.14
C ALA A 117 -29.76 9.84 28.76
N GLN A 118 -28.64 9.26 28.33
CA GLN A 118 -28.55 8.59 27.03
C GLN A 118 -29.23 7.22 27.03
N ASP A 119 -30.01 6.97 25.97
CA ASP A 119 -30.61 5.68 25.65
C ASP A 119 -29.68 4.88 24.70
N ILE A 120 -28.98 3.90 25.28
CA ILE A 120 -28.02 3.06 24.56
C ILE A 120 -28.71 2.16 23.54
N GLU A 121 -29.83 1.55 23.91
CA GLU A 121 -30.53 0.61 23.03
C GLU A 121 -31.10 1.34 21.81
N LYS A 122 -31.71 2.52 22.01
CA LYS A 122 -32.16 3.36 20.91
C LYS A 122 -31.00 3.68 19.96
N LYS A 123 -29.82 4.04 20.49
CA LYS A 123 -28.66 4.32 19.63
C LYS A 123 -28.17 3.09 18.88
N LEU A 124 -28.17 1.92 19.50
CA LEU A 124 -27.85 0.67 18.82
C LEU A 124 -28.81 0.41 17.66
N ARG A 125 -30.12 0.65 17.85
CA ARG A 125 -31.12 0.51 16.76
C ARG A 125 -30.85 1.48 15.62
N GLU A 126 -30.51 2.74 15.91
CA GLU A 126 -30.11 3.73 14.89
C GLU A 126 -28.85 3.29 14.12
N LYS A 127 -27.83 2.80 14.81
CA LYS A 127 -26.59 2.29 14.20
C LYS A 127 -26.84 1.04 13.36
N ALA A 128 -27.70 0.14 13.82
CA ALA A 128 -28.09 -1.07 13.10
C ALA A 128 -28.87 -0.75 11.81
N ALA A 129 -29.76 0.24 11.85
CA ALA A 129 -30.45 0.78 10.68
C ALA A 129 -29.45 1.39 9.67
N ASN A 130 -28.39 2.02 10.16
CA ASN A 130 -27.25 2.48 9.37
C ASN A 130 -26.20 1.35 9.10
N HIS A 131 -26.66 0.12 8.98
CA HIS A 131 -25.87 -1.06 8.59
C HIS A 131 -24.73 -1.49 9.52
N SER A 132 -24.64 -1.01 10.77
CA SER A 132 -23.64 -1.51 11.72
C SER A 132 -23.87 -2.98 12.10
N LEU A 133 -22.93 -3.85 11.73
CA LEU A 133 -22.97 -5.28 12.06
C LEU A 133 -22.90 -5.52 13.58
N VAL A 134 -22.04 -4.80 14.28
CA VAL A 134 -21.87 -4.91 15.75
C VAL A 134 -23.15 -4.52 16.48
N ALA A 135 -23.83 -3.45 16.03
CA ALA A 135 -25.08 -3.05 16.64
C ALA A 135 -26.19 -4.11 16.43
N LYS A 136 -26.27 -4.70 15.24
CA LYS A 136 -27.17 -5.84 14.97
C LYS A 136 -26.87 -7.04 15.86
N ALA A 137 -25.59 -7.37 16.05
CA ALA A 137 -25.16 -8.45 16.95
C ALA A 137 -25.62 -8.24 18.39
N LEU A 138 -25.39 -7.04 18.95
CA LEU A 138 -25.78 -6.73 20.32
C LEU A 138 -27.30 -6.69 20.53
N LEU A 139 -28.06 -6.35 19.49
CA LEU A 139 -29.53 -6.42 19.49
C LEU A 139 -30.07 -7.85 19.27
N GLY A 140 -29.20 -8.83 19.04
CA GLY A 140 -29.58 -10.24 18.84
C GLY A 140 -30.12 -10.55 17.43
N ASP A 141 -29.96 -9.65 16.46
CA ASP A 141 -30.44 -9.81 15.08
C ASP A 141 -29.50 -10.70 14.24
N THR A 142 -29.39 -11.96 14.65
CA THR A 142 -28.50 -12.96 14.02
C THR A 142 -28.96 -13.36 12.61
N GLU A 143 -30.26 -13.25 12.31
CA GLU A 143 -30.80 -13.54 10.98
C GLU A 143 -30.39 -12.47 9.97
N ALA A 144 -30.44 -11.18 10.33
CA ALA A 144 -29.93 -10.12 9.46
C ALA A 144 -28.42 -10.21 9.24
N LEU A 145 -27.65 -10.71 10.21
CA LEU A 145 -26.21 -10.97 10.05
C LEU A 145 -25.94 -12.13 9.08
N ARG A 146 -26.67 -13.24 9.18
CA ARG A 146 -26.52 -14.39 8.28
C ARG A 146 -26.96 -14.09 6.85
N ASN A 147 -27.95 -13.21 6.69
CA ASN A 147 -28.43 -12.75 5.39
C ASN A 147 -27.63 -11.57 4.83
N TYR A 148 -26.67 -11.02 5.58
CA TYR A 148 -25.81 -9.96 5.11
C TYR A 148 -24.84 -10.50 4.06
N LYS A 149 -25.01 -10.06 2.82
CA LYS A 149 -24.08 -10.35 1.73
C LYS A 149 -23.06 -9.21 1.64
N PRO A 150 -21.78 -9.45 1.94
CA PRO A 150 -20.75 -8.43 1.70
C PRO A 150 -20.72 -8.07 0.21
N THR A 151 -20.59 -6.77 -0.09
CA THR A 151 -20.82 -6.20 -1.42
C THR A 151 -19.74 -6.59 -2.44
N SER A 152 -18.58 -7.09 -2.01
CA SER A 152 -17.51 -7.52 -2.91
C SER A 152 -16.59 -8.56 -2.28
N GLN A 153 -16.92 -9.84 -2.42
CA GLN A 153 -15.88 -10.86 -2.39
C GLN A 153 -15.43 -11.07 -3.83
N LEU A 154 -14.46 -10.27 -4.28
CA LEU A 154 -13.77 -10.60 -5.52
C LEU A 154 -13.08 -11.96 -5.31
N TYR A 155 -13.42 -12.91 -6.16
CA TYR A 155 -12.77 -14.21 -6.15
C TYR A 155 -11.32 -14.02 -6.58
N VAL A 156 -10.40 -14.26 -5.66
CA VAL A 156 -8.95 -14.26 -5.90
C VAL A 156 -8.53 -15.73 -5.95
N PRO A 157 -8.39 -16.33 -7.15
CA PRO A 157 -8.14 -17.76 -7.32
C PRO A 157 -6.88 -18.25 -6.61
N GLU A 158 -5.86 -17.39 -6.51
CA GLU A 158 -4.56 -17.68 -5.89
C GLU A 158 -4.65 -18.00 -4.39
N PHE A 159 -5.77 -17.64 -3.74
CA PHE A 159 -6.04 -17.90 -2.32
C PHE A 159 -7.30 -18.75 -2.11
N SER A 160 -7.69 -19.56 -3.09
CA SER A 160 -8.92 -20.36 -3.05
C SER A 160 -8.89 -21.55 -2.09
N ASP A 161 -7.71 -22.07 -1.78
CA ASP A 161 -7.45 -23.17 -0.84
C ASP A 161 -7.34 -22.72 0.62
N TYR A 162 -7.22 -21.43 0.89
CA TYR A 162 -7.29 -20.92 2.26
C TYR A 162 -8.75 -20.75 2.68
N GLU A 163 -9.05 -21.15 3.93
CA GLU A 163 -10.28 -20.71 4.56
C GLU A 163 -10.23 -19.20 4.79
N LYS A 164 -11.27 -18.49 4.33
CA LYS A 164 -11.42 -17.04 4.50
C LYS A 164 -12.38 -16.74 5.65
N ILE A 165 -11.97 -15.83 6.53
CA ILE A 165 -12.80 -15.33 7.63
C ILE A 165 -13.25 -13.89 7.33
N THR A 166 -14.56 -13.68 7.16
CA THR A 166 -15.08 -12.34 6.86
C THR A 166 -15.39 -11.58 8.14
N GLN A 167 -15.42 -10.23 8.06
CA GLN A 167 -15.96 -9.38 9.12
C GLN A 167 -17.33 -9.88 9.62
N VAL A 168 -18.20 -10.29 8.70
CA VAL A 168 -19.54 -10.83 9.02
C VAL A 168 -19.45 -12.11 9.84
N LYS A 169 -18.60 -13.07 9.44
CA LYS A 169 -18.37 -14.31 10.21
C LYS A 169 -17.87 -14.00 11.62
N ARG A 170 -16.95 -13.04 11.77
CA ARG A 170 -16.45 -12.61 13.09
C ARG A 170 -17.54 -12.06 13.98
N VAL A 171 -18.40 -11.21 13.42
CA VAL A 171 -19.51 -10.60 14.14
C VAL A 171 -20.58 -11.64 14.51
N ILE A 172 -20.82 -12.66 13.67
CA ILE A 172 -21.71 -13.78 14.01
C ILE A 172 -21.19 -14.55 15.22
N PHE A 173 -19.90 -14.90 15.25
CA PHE A 173 -19.31 -15.57 16.41
C PHE A 173 -19.41 -14.73 17.69
N PHE A 174 -19.14 -13.43 17.58
CA PHE A 174 -19.33 -12.50 18.70
C PHE A 174 -20.79 -12.46 19.18
N ALA A 175 -21.75 -12.42 18.25
CA ALA A 175 -23.18 -12.39 18.59
C ALA A 175 -23.61 -13.66 19.35
N GLU A 176 -23.16 -14.83 18.90
CA GLU A 176 -23.45 -16.13 19.52
C GLU A 176 -22.88 -16.20 20.95
N ALA A 177 -21.63 -15.78 21.11
CA ALA A 177 -20.96 -15.65 22.39
C ALA A 177 -21.64 -14.69 23.37
N TYR A 178 -21.99 -13.49 22.89
CA TYR A 178 -22.67 -12.46 23.67
C TYR A 178 -24.03 -12.94 24.15
N LYS A 179 -24.79 -13.61 23.28
CA LYS A 179 -26.08 -14.21 23.62
C LYS A 179 -25.97 -15.28 24.71
N ASN A 180 -24.88 -16.05 24.74
CA ASN A 180 -24.69 -17.13 25.70
C ASN A 180 -24.09 -16.67 27.04
N ASN A 181 -23.80 -15.37 27.22
CA ASN A 181 -23.02 -14.83 28.34
C ASN A 181 -21.62 -15.45 28.47
N GLU A 182 -21.06 -15.91 27.36
CA GLU A 182 -19.72 -16.52 27.29
C GLU A 182 -18.64 -15.48 26.96
N LEU A 183 -18.96 -14.19 27.08
CA LEU A 183 -18.02 -13.10 26.78
C LEU A 183 -16.81 -13.15 27.73
N ASP A 184 -17.04 -13.43 29.00
CA ASP A 184 -15.96 -13.56 30.00
C ASP A 184 -15.11 -14.80 29.73
N ASP A 185 -15.71 -15.90 29.27
CA ASP A 185 -14.97 -17.09 28.82
C ASP A 185 -14.14 -16.81 27.57
N ILE A 186 -14.60 -15.93 26.69
CA ILE A 186 -13.83 -15.46 25.53
C ILE A 186 -12.68 -14.55 25.92
N LEU A 187 -12.90 -13.65 26.88
CA LEU A 187 -11.86 -12.79 27.43
C LEU A 187 -10.86 -13.57 28.29
N ALA A 188 -11.30 -14.66 28.94
CA ALA A 188 -10.49 -15.53 29.81
C ALA A 188 -9.85 -16.72 29.08
N ARG A 189 -10.26 -17.05 27.83
CA ARG A 189 -9.60 -18.07 27.00
C ARG A 189 -8.13 -17.69 26.86
N LYS A 190 -7.30 -18.54 27.47
CA LYS A 190 -5.85 -18.40 27.65
C LYS A 190 -5.19 -18.05 26.31
N LYS A 191 -4.14 -17.21 26.41
CA LYS A 191 -3.16 -16.89 25.37
C LYS A 191 -3.23 -17.86 24.18
N PRO A 192 -3.48 -17.37 22.95
CA PRO A 192 -3.53 -18.22 21.75
C PRO A 192 -2.29 -19.12 21.67
N LYS A 193 -2.47 -20.32 21.09
CA LYS A 193 -1.40 -21.31 20.93
C LYS A 193 -0.26 -20.71 20.07
N GLN A 194 0.71 -20.12 20.75
CA GLN A 194 2.05 -19.82 20.26
C GLN A 194 2.11 -18.96 18.98
N ARG A 195 2.36 -17.66 19.16
CA ARG A 195 2.86 -16.80 18.07
C ARG A 195 4.24 -17.30 17.67
N LEU A 196 4.31 -18.17 16.65
CA LEU A 196 5.58 -18.71 16.16
C LEU A 196 6.41 -17.64 15.43
N MET A 197 5.78 -16.54 14.99
CA MET A 197 6.44 -15.48 14.22
C MET A 197 6.01 -14.07 14.65
N SER A 198 7.00 -13.21 14.93
CA SER A 198 6.76 -11.78 15.12
C SER A 198 6.58 -11.07 13.78
N LEU A 199 5.97 -9.88 13.76
CA LEU A 199 5.82 -9.11 12.52
C LEU A 199 7.20 -8.75 11.95
N THR A 200 8.15 -8.49 12.83
CA THR A 200 9.56 -8.30 12.50
C THR A 200 10.17 -9.54 11.83
N ALA A 201 9.96 -10.73 12.39
CA ALA A 201 10.46 -11.98 11.80
C ALA A 201 9.85 -12.23 10.41
N ALA A 202 8.54 -12.04 10.26
CA ALA A 202 7.86 -12.13 8.97
C ALA A 202 8.41 -11.13 7.95
N THR A 203 8.61 -9.87 8.36
CA THR A 203 9.24 -8.85 7.54
C THR A 203 10.67 -9.25 7.11
N HIS A 204 11.45 -9.91 7.97
CA HIS A 204 12.78 -10.41 7.57
C HIS A 204 12.70 -11.54 6.55
N ILE A 205 11.77 -12.49 6.70
CA ILE A 205 11.55 -13.56 5.72
C ILE A 205 11.14 -12.99 4.37
N LEU A 206 10.20 -12.04 4.34
CA LEU A 206 9.79 -11.41 3.07
C LEU A 206 10.95 -10.65 2.41
N LYS A 207 11.88 -10.06 3.18
CA LYS A 207 13.09 -9.45 2.60
C LYS A 207 13.97 -10.45 1.86
N THR A 208 14.05 -11.70 2.31
CA THR A 208 14.81 -12.73 1.57
C THR A 208 14.15 -13.08 0.24
N GLN A 209 12.83 -12.85 0.12
CA GLN A 209 12.07 -12.97 -1.12
C GLN A 209 12.12 -11.70 -1.99
N GLY A 210 12.94 -10.71 -1.61
CA GLY A 210 13.18 -9.47 -2.37
C GLY A 210 12.23 -8.32 -2.05
N TRP A 211 11.35 -8.47 -1.07
CA TRP A 211 10.49 -7.38 -0.61
C TRP A 211 11.29 -6.36 0.20
N PHE A 212 11.01 -5.09 -0.02
CA PHE A 212 11.51 -4.01 0.79
C PHE A 212 10.48 -3.60 1.85
N ALA A 213 10.92 -3.15 3.03
CA ALA A 213 10.04 -2.67 4.09
C ALA A 213 10.35 -1.21 4.45
N THR A 214 9.31 -0.39 4.61
CA THR A 214 9.41 0.93 5.24
C THR A 214 9.06 0.91 6.71
N GLU A 215 8.12 0.04 7.10
CA GLU A 215 7.70 -0.21 8.47
C GLU A 215 7.22 -1.67 8.61
N PRO A 216 7.17 -2.22 9.84
CA PRO A 216 6.69 -3.58 10.04
C PRO A 216 5.29 -3.79 9.46
N GLY A 217 5.10 -4.88 8.72
CA GLY A 217 3.80 -5.22 8.13
C GLY A 217 3.44 -4.42 6.87
N LYS A 218 4.32 -3.57 6.35
CA LYS A 218 4.16 -2.99 5.02
C LYS A 218 5.37 -3.31 4.17
N MET A 219 5.12 -3.77 2.96
CA MET A 219 6.14 -4.33 2.07
C MET A 219 5.95 -3.81 0.65
N TRP A 220 7.06 -3.72 -0.07
CA TRP A 220 7.11 -3.20 -1.43
C TRP A 220 7.97 -4.09 -2.31
N LEU A 221 7.52 -4.34 -3.53
CA LEU A 221 8.25 -5.11 -4.52
C LEU A 221 8.24 -4.39 -5.86
N VAL A 222 9.37 -4.40 -6.55
CA VAL A 222 9.51 -3.84 -7.90
C VAL A 222 9.58 -4.98 -8.91
N LEU A 223 8.62 -5.00 -9.83
CA LEU A 223 8.67 -5.81 -11.03
C LEU A 223 9.01 -4.93 -12.24
N PRO A 224 9.42 -5.52 -13.39
CA PRO A 224 9.84 -4.75 -14.57
C PRO A 224 8.80 -3.78 -15.15
N ASP A 225 7.51 -4.00 -14.89
CA ASP A 225 6.39 -3.22 -15.42
C ASP A 225 5.49 -2.60 -14.35
N ARG A 226 5.68 -2.95 -13.06
CA ARG A 226 4.77 -2.57 -11.98
C ARG A 226 5.43 -2.59 -10.60
N PHE A 227 4.82 -1.84 -9.69
CA PHE A 227 5.08 -1.88 -8.26
C PHE A 227 3.99 -2.67 -7.56
N ILE A 228 4.38 -3.39 -6.51
CA ILE A 228 3.45 -4.07 -5.61
C ILE A 228 3.65 -3.49 -4.22
N GLN A 229 2.56 -3.03 -3.61
CA GLN A 229 2.47 -2.79 -2.18
C GLN A 229 1.77 -3.99 -1.55
N PHE A 230 2.34 -4.51 -0.48
CA PHE A 230 1.80 -5.61 0.29
C PHE A 230 1.83 -5.24 1.77
N ASP A 231 0.66 -4.92 2.30
CA ASP A 231 0.43 -4.69 3.71
C ASP A 231 -0.12 -5.97 4.34
N PHE A 232 0.46 -6.40 5.44
CA PHE A 232 0.05 -7.59 6.15
C PHE A 232 0.06 -7.38 7.65
N GLY A 233 -0.87 -8.04 8.31
CA GLY A 233 -1.05 -7.98 9.75
C GLY A 233 -1.40 -9.34 10.31
N PHE A 234 -1.18 -9.48 11.62
CA PHE A 234 -1.69 -10.63 12.35
C PHE A 234 -2.94 -10.21 13.09
N ILE A 235 -4.05 -10.85 12.72
CA ILE A 235 -5.35 -10.65 13.35
C ILE A 235 -5.47 -11.65 14.49
N ARG A 236 -5.83 -11.13 15.67
CA ARG A 236 -6.01 -11.93 16.88
C ARG A 236 -7.50 -12.24 17.05
N LEU A 237 -7.89 -13.48 16.81
CA LEU A 237 -9.26 -13.95 17.01
C LEU A 237 -9.22 -15.36 17.60
N HIS A 238 -9.69 -15.55 18.83
CA HIS A 238 -9.79 -16.88 19.46
C HIS A 238 -8.49 -17.71 19.44
N ASP A 239 -8.63 -19.03 19.27
CA ASP A 239 -7.62 -20.08 19.37
C ASP A 239 -6.70 -20.15 18.13
N ASP A 240 -6.99 -19.41 17.05
CA ASP A 240 -6.31 -19.48 15.75
C ASP A 240 -5.65 -18.15 15.34
N TYR A 241 -4.49 -18.24 14.65
CA TYR A 241 -3.81 -17.07 14.07
C TYR A 241 -4.31 -16.81 12.65
N ASN A 242 -4.89 -15.63 12.43
CA ASN A 242 -5.29 -15.20 11.08
C ASN A 242 -4.26 -14.20 10.53
N VAL A 243 -4.02 -14.28 9.22
CA VAL A 243 -3.18 -13.33 8.49
C VAL A 243 -4.08 -12.46 7.64
N HIS A 244 -4.00 -11.17 7.92
CA HIS A 244 -4.60 -10.12 7.11
C HIS A 244 -3.68 -9.79 5.95
N LEU A 245 -4.20 -9.77 4.73
CA LEU A 245 -3.44 -9.52 3.52
C LEU A 245 -4.10 -8.43 2.68
N GLU A 246 -3.45 -7.28 2.59
CA GLU A 246 -3.78 -6.20 1.68
C GLU A 246 -2.69 -6.12 0.62
N ALA A 247 -3.02 -6.31 -0.66
CA ALA A 247 -2.06 -6.02 -1.72
C ALA A 247 -2.67 -5.11 -2.77
N GLY A 248 -1.84 -4.25 -3.35
CA GLY A 248 -2.19 -3.31 -4.38
C GLY A 248 -1.07 -3.18 -5.40
N ILE A 249 -1.43 -2.99 -6.67
CA ILE A 249 -0.45 -2.77 -7.74
C ILE A 249 -0.60 -1.40 -8.38
N SER A 250 0.50 -0.84 -8.85
CA SER A 250 0.53 0.39 -9.65
C SER A 250 1.69 0.34 -10.64
N ASN A 251 1.76 1.25 -11.61
CA ASN A 251 2.93 1.38 -12.48
C ASN A 251 3.55 2.78 -12.39
N GLU A 252 4.74 2.93 -12.98
CA GLU A 252 5.48 4.19 -12.97
C GLU A 252 4.68 5.30 -13.68
N ASP A 253 4.16 5.01 -14.86
CA ASP A 253 3.49 6.02 -15.71
C ASP A 253 2.29 6.66 -15.04
N ILE A 254 1.40 5.88 -14.42
CA ILE A 254 0.26 6.46 -13.70
C ILE A 254 0.69 7.16 -12.41
N SER A 255 1.66 6.62 -11.69
CA SER A 255 2.12 7.28 -10.46
C SER A 255 2.72 8.64 -10.78
N VAL A 256 3.52 8.75 -11.85
CA VAL A 256 4.05 10.02 -12.36
C VAL A 256 2.91 10.95 -12.76
N ALA A 257 1.94 10.48 -13.54
CA ALA A 257 0.82 11.30 -14.01
C ALA A 257 -0.03 11.84 -12.84
N CYS A 258 -0.38 10.99 -11.87
CA CYS A 258 -1.16 11.38 -10.71
C CYS A 258 -0.42 12.39 -9.83
N HIS A 259 0.87 12.15 -9.55
CA HIS A 259 1.69 13.11 -8.79
C HIS A 259 1.84 14.44 -9.53
N TYR A 260 2.02 14.42 -10.86
CA TYR A 260 2.07 15.65 -11.64
C TYR A 260 0.79 16.49 -11.50
N ILE A 261 -0.36 15.82 -11.56
CA ILE A 261 -1.68 16.43 -11.45
C ILE A 261 -1.92 16.97 -10.04
N HIS A 262 -1.70 16.14 -9.01
CA HIS A 262 -2.00 16.47 -7.62
C HIS A 262 -1.00 17.46 -6.99
N ASP A 263 0.32 17.20 -7.12
CA ASP A 263 1.38 17.89 -6.37
C ASP A 263 1.91 19.16 -7.06
N SER A 264 1.18 19.71 -8.02
CA SER A 264 1.49 21.01 -8.67
C SER A 264 2.79 21.03 -9.49
N ARG A 265 2.86 20.16 -10.51
CA ARG A 265 3.91 20.12 -11.58
C ARG A 265 5.33 19.76 -11.15
N LYS A 266 5.55 19.34 -9.90
CA LYS A 266 6.81 18.68 -9.53
C LYS A 266 6.61 17.18 -9.74
N CYS A 267 7.15 16.62 -10.83
CA CYS A 267 7.32 15.17 -10.91
C CYS A 267 8.21 14.76 -9.73
N ARG A 268 7.62 14.20 -8.68
CA ARG A 268 8.38 13.51 -7.65
C ARG A 268 8.93 12.25 -8.30
N GLN A 269 10.19 11.95 -8.02
CA GLN A 269 10.81 10.70 -8.44
C GLN A 269 9.98 9.54 -7.88
N ILE A 270 9.49 8.65 -8.74
CA ILE A 270 8.67 7.51 -8.29
C ILE A 270 9.57 6.35 -7.88
N SER A 271 9.41 5.96 -6.63
CA SER A 271 9.95 4.79 -5.96
C SER A 271 8.78 3.90 -5.55
N ALA A 272 9.06 2.66 -5.13
CA ALA A 272 7.98 1.80 -4.66
C ALA A 272 7.23 2.39 -3.45
N THR A 273 7.91 3.21 -2.63
CA THR A 273 7.36 3.74 -1.37
C THR A 273 6.52 5.02 -1.51
N ASN A 274 6.46 5.60 -2.70
CA ASN A 274 5.66 6.78 -3.01
C ASN A 274 4.85 6.57 -4.30
N ILE A 275 4.35 5.36 -4.50
CA ILE A 275 3.26 5.14 -5.46
C ILE A 275 2.06 5.99 -5.02
N TYR A 276 1.45 6.69 -5.98
CA TYR A 276 0.36 7.63 -5.67
C TYR A 276 -0.83 6.90 -5.05
N GLN A 277 -1.33 5.86 -5.74
CA GLN A 277 -2.38 4.95 -5.31
C GLN A 277 -2.29 3.61 -6.07
N SER A 278 -2.83 2.53 -5.49
CA SER A 278 -2.95 1.22 -6.13
C SER A 278 -4.18 1.13 -7.04
N PHE A 279 -4.01 0.57 -8.23
CA PHE A 279 -5.03 0.40 -9.27
C PHE A 279 -5.97 -0.76 -9.01
N ASN A 280 -5.37 -1.94 -8.82
CA ASN A 280 -6.05 -3.17 -8.51
C ASN A 280 -5.58 -3.56 -7.12
N THR A 281 -6.53 -3.81 -6.25
CA THR A 281 -6.28 -4.32 -4.91
C THR A 281 -6.97 -5.67 -4.78
N ILE A 282 -6.44 -6.54 -3.93
CA ILE A 282 -6.98 -7.89 -3.71
C ILE A 282 -8.48 -7.87 -3.32
N GLU A 283 -9.03 -6.75 -2.83
CA GLU A 283 -10.46 -6.63 -2.48
C GLU A 283 -11.20 -5.42 -3.07
N GLY A 284 -10.57 -4.60 -3.93
CA GLY A 284 -11.27 -3.57 -4.70
C GLY A 284 -11.87 -2.38 -3.91
N GLY A 285 -11.58 -2.22 -2.62
CA GLY A 285 -12.12 -1.11 -1.81
C GLY A 285 -11.51 0.26 -2.15
N VAL A 286 -12.36 1.27 -2.37
CA VAL A 286 -11.99 2.67 -2.63
C VAL A 286 -11.63 3.44 -1.34
N PHE A 287 -12.12 3.01 -0.17
CA PHE A 287 -11.96 3.73 1.11
C PHE A 287 -10.98 3.06 2.08
N SER A 288 -10.25 3.87 2.85
CA SER A 288 -9.25 3.42 3.82
C SER A 288 -9.84 2.62 5.00
N GLY A 289 -9.27 1.45 5.25
CA GLY A 289 -8.97 0.98 6.61
C GLY A 289 -9.79 -0.17 7.21
N VAL A 290 -10.95 -0.54 6.65
CA VAL A 290 -11.84 -1.51 7.34
C VAL A 290 -12.34 -2.66 6.45
N ASP A 291 -12.42 -2.47 5.13
CA ASP A 291 -12.85 -3.50 4.16
C ASP A 291 -11.81 -3.71 3.03
N LYS A 292 -10.52 -3.52 3.34
CA LYS A 292 -9.43 -3.80 2.40
C LYS A 292 -8.71 -5.06 2.85
N GLY A 293 -8.61 -6.05 1.97
CA GLY A 293 -7.70 -7.17 2.11
C GLY A 293 -8.35 -8.43 2.68
N ILE A 294 -7.85 -9.59 2.25
CA ILE A 294 -8.39 -10.89 2.65
C ILE A 294 -7.82 -11.31 4.01
N ASP A 295 -8.69 -11.86 4.86
CA ASP A 295 -8.27 -12.54 6.08
C ASP A 295 -8.28 -14.05 5.85
N ILE A 296 -7.10 -14.65 5.89
CA ILE A 296 -6.93 -16.09 5.72
C ILE A 296 -6.58 -16.77 7.04
N CYS A 297 -7.21 -17.93 7.26
CA CYS A 297 -6.87 -18.82 8.35
C CYS A 297 -5.61 -19.62 7.97
N VAL A 298 -4.63 -19.67 8.88
CA VAL A 298 -3.41 -20.48 8.71
C VAL A 298 -3.24 -21.37 9.93
N GLU A 299 -3.16 -22.68 9.71
CA GLU A 299 -2.99 -23.66 10.79
C GLU A 299 -1.66 -23.45 11.53
N THR A 300 -0.60 -23.13 10.80
CA THR A 300 0.71 -22.77 11.34
C THR A 300 1.36 -21.75 10.43
N LEU A 301 1.64 -20.54 10.94
CA LEU A 301 2.38 -19.52 10.20
C LEU A 301 3.88 -19.67 10.44
N ASP A 302 4.54 -20.46 9.59
CA ASP A 302 5.98 -20.61 9.54
C ASP A 302 6.60 -19.88 8.32
N GLU A 303 7.90 -20.06 8.12
CA GLU A 303 8.62 -19.44 7.01
C GLU A 303 8.11 -19.93 5.64
N GLN A 304 7.80 -21.22 5.50
CA GLN A 304 7.36 -21.79 4.22
C GLN A 304 5.99 -21.26 3.83
N GLU A 305 5.06 -21.18 4.79
CA GLU A 305 3.73 -20.67 4.51
C GLU A 305 3.75 -19.18 4.16
N LEU A 306 4.63 -18.40 4.80
CA LEU A 306 4.81 -16.99 4.45
C LEU A 306 5.44 -16.79 3.06
N ILE A 307 6.41 -17.63 2.68
CA ILE A 307 6.98 -17.63 1.32
C ILE A 307 5.89 -17.96 0.29
N LYS A 308 5.07 -18.98 0.53
CA LYS A 308 3.94 -19.35 -0.32
C LYS A 308 2.91 -18.22 -0.46
N ILE A 309 2.59 -17.51 0.63
CA ILE A 309 1.72 -16.31 0.58
C ILE A 309 2.35 -15.23 -0.31
N SER A 310 3.64 -14.94 -0.11
CA SER A 310 4.39 -13.98 -0.93
C SER A 310 4.34 -14.33 -2.43
N GLU A 311 4.62 -15.59 -2.78
CA GLU A 311 4.59 -16.07 -4.17
C GLU A 311 3.20 -15.88 -4.80
N ARG A 312 2.13 -16.13 -4.04
CA ARG A 312 0.74 -15.95 -4.51
C ARG A 312 0.38 -14.49 -4.75
N ILE A 313 0.88 -13.58 -3.93
CA ILE A 313 0.68 -12.14 -4.16
C ILE A 313 1.38 -11.72 -5.46
N ILE A 314 2.59 -12.22 -5.70
CA ILE A 314 3.33 -11.94 -6.94
C ILE A 314 2.59 -12.54 -8.15
N GLN A 315 2.06 -13.77 -8.03
CA GLN A 315 1.26 -14.41 -9.07
C GLN A 315 -0.01 -13.61 -9.39
N TRP A 316 -0.79 -13.26 -8.35
CA TRP A 316 -1.97 -12.42 -8.47
C TRP A 316 -1.64 -11.10 -9.16
N ALA A 317 -0.57 -10.44 -8.73
CA ALA A 317 -0.13 -9.17 -9.28
C ALA A 317 0.20 -9.29 -10.77
N ARG A 318 0.88 -10.36 -11.21
CA ARG A 318 1.23 -10.60 -12.62
C ARG A 318 0.04 -10.97 -13.49
N ALA A 319 -0.98 -11.60 -12.92
CA ALA A 319 -2.22 -11.95 -13.62
C ALA A 319 -3.09 -10.72 -13.95
N GLN A 320 -2.85 -9.57 -13.30
CA GLN A 320 -3.58 -8.34 -13.58
C GLN A 320 -3.17 -7.71 -14.92
N ASP A 321 -4.16 -7.39 -15.74
CA ASP A 321 -3.98 -6.57 -16.94
C ASP A 321 -4.06 -5.08 -16.57
N LEU A 322 -2.88 -4.45 -16.45
CA LEU A 322 -2.77 -3.04 -16.09
C LEU A 322 -3.23 -2.10 -17.20
N GLU A 323 -3.02 -2.47 -18.46
CA GLU A 323 -3.41 -1.66 -19.62
C GLU A 323 -4.94 -1.62 -19.71
N ALA A 324 -5.59 -2.79 -19.65
CA ALA A 324 -7.05 -2.88 -19.61
C ALA A 324 -7.63 -2.17 -18.36
N ALA A 325 -6.94 -2.23 -17.22
CA ALA A 325 -7.36 -1.50 -16.03
C ALA A 325 -7.33 0.03 -16.26
N ILE A 326 -6.25 0.58 -16.82
CA ILE A 326 -6.14 2.01 -17.15
C ILE A 326 -7.24 2.42 -18.14
N GLU A 327 -7.48 1.62 -19.18
CA GLU A 327 -8.53 1.88 -20.18
C GLU A 327 -9.93 1.89 -19.56
N SER A 328 -10.25 0.89 -18.72
CA SER A 328 -11.55 0.80 -18.05
C SER A 328 -11.85 2.03 -17.17
N LYS A 329 -10.81 2.65 -16.63
CA LYS A 329 -10.87 3.78 -15.70
C LYS A 329 -10.75 5.13 -16.40
N ALA A 330 -10.45 5.11 -17.70
CA ALA A 330 -10.52 6.26 -18.61
C ALA A 330 -11.94 6.49 -19.17
N LEU A 331 -12.95 5.67 -18.81
CA LEU A 331 -14.35 5.94 -19.14
C LEU A 331 -14.88 7.14 -18.34
N VAL A 332 -15.75 7.95 -18.97
CA VAL A 332 -16.38 9.11 -18.31
C VAL A 332 -17.18 8.66 -17.10
N GLN A 333 -16.79 9.09 -15.91
CA GLN A 333 -17.46 8.79 -14.64
C GLN A 333 -18.02 10.06 -14.00
N LYS A 334 -19.11 9.92 -13.24
CA LYS A 334 -19.69 11.00 -12.43
C LYS A 334 -19.02 10.97 -11.06
N TYR A 335 -18.36 12.05 -10.65
CA TYR A 335 -17.65 12.11 -9.37
C TYR A 335 -18.57 12.61 -8.25
N SER A 336 -18.43 12.03 -7.07
CA SER A 336 -18.82 12.63 -5.80
C SER A 336 -17.54 12.77 -4.97
N SER A 337 -17.16 14.01 -4.65
CA SER A 337 -16.05 14.43 -3.76
C SER A 337 -15.06 13.32 -3.35
N CYS A 338 -13.98 13.12 -4.11
CA CYS A 338 -13.02 12.04 -3.82
C CYS A 338 -11.60 12.24 -4.42
N PRO A 339 -10.53 11.73 -3.78
CA PRO A 339 -9.17 11.57 -4.34
C PRO A 339 -9.03 10.80 -5.67
N ASP A 340 -10.13 10.32 -6.25
CA ASP A 340 -10.17 9.63 -7.54
C ASP A 340 -10.06 10.58 -8.76
N ILE A 341 -10.24 11.89 -8.56
CA ILE A 341 -10.21 12.88 -9.66
C ILE A 341 -8.83 12.93 -10.34
N PRO A 342 -7.70 13.15 -9.63
CA PRO A 342 -6.37 13.15 -10.27
C PRO A 342 -6.06 11.84 -10.99
N TRP A 343 -6.61 10.74 -10.47
CA TRP A 343 -6.35 9.41 -10.98
C TRP A 343 -7.12 9.10 -12.27
N HIS A 344 -8.39 9.48 -12.38
CA HIS A 344 -9.10 9.39 -13.66
C HIS A 344 -8.48 10.31 -14.73
N LEU A 345 -8.14 11.54 -14.34
CA LEU A 345 -7.50 12.49 -15.24
C LEU A 345 -6.16 11.96 -15.76
N ALA A 346 -5.39 11.26 -14.90
CA ALA A 346 -4.18 10.55 -15.32
C ALA A 346 -4.49 9.42 -16.32
N CYS A 347 -5.54 8.63 -16.10
CA CYS A 347 -5.95 7.58 -17.06
C CYS A 347 -6.31 8.17 -18.42
N LEU A 348 -7.09 9.25 -18.46
CA LEU A 348 -7.42 9.96 -19.70
C LEU A 348 -6.17 10.47 -20.41
N ALA A 349 -5.21 11.03 -19.66
CA ALA A 349 -3.98 11.55 -20.23
C ALA A 349 -3.08 10.45 -20.82
N LEU A 350 -2.91 9.33 -20.12
CA LEU A 350 -2.11 8.18 -20.58
C LEU A 350 -2.76 7.45 -21.77
N THR A 351 -4.09 7.41 -21.84
CA THR A 351 -4.82 6.82 -22.97
C THR A 351 -4.97 7.77 -24.16
N GLY A 352 -4.35 8.96 -24.11
CA GLY A 352 -4.37 9.92 -25.22
C GLY A 352 -5.71 10.63 -25.43
N GLN A 353 -6.64 10.58 -24.46
CA GLN A 353 -7.97 11.19 -24.54
C GLN A 353 -7.95 12.70 -24.24
N ILE A 354 -7.03 13.42 -24.89
CA ILE A 354 -6.78 14.86 -24.68
C ILE A 354 -8.01 15.72 -24.99
N ASP A 355 -8.83 15.31 -25.96
CA ASP A 355 -10.04 16.07 -26.34
C ASP A 355 -11.08 16.06 -25.21
N ILE A 356 -11.19 14.96 -24.47
CA ILE A 356 -12.05 14.87 -23.27
C ILE A 356 -11.51 15.78 -22.17
N LEU A 357 -10.20 15.75 -21.92
CA LEU A 357 -9.56 16.64 -20.94
C LEU A 357 -9.77 18.12 -21.28
N LYS A 358 -9.67 18.49 -22.56
CA LYS A 358 -9.97 19.86 -23.03
C LYS A 358 -11.44 20.21 -22.90
N SER A 359 -12.34 19.26 -23.10
CA SER A 359 -13.77 19.45 -22.84
C SER A 359 -14.02 19.75 -21.36
N TYR A 360 -13.40 19.00 -20.44
CA TYR A 360 -13.45 19.29 -19.00
C TYR A 360 -12.89 20.68 -18.70
N GLN A 361 -11.74 21.05 -19.27
CA GLN A 361 -11.14 22.37 -19.08
C GLN A 361 -12.07 23.51 -19.52
N ASN A 362 -12.78 23.33 -20.64
CA ASN A 362 -13.75 24.31 -21.13
C ASN A 362 -14.98 24.41 -20.22
N ALA A 363 -15.47 23.27 -19.70
CA ALA A 363 -16.56 23.25 -18.72
C ALA A 363 -16.18 23.96 -17.41
N VAL A 364 -14.95 23.78 -16.92
CA VAL A 364 -14.43 24.52 -15.75
C VAL A 364 -14.55 26.03 -16.00
N LYS A 365 -13.99 26.50 -17.13
CA LYS A 365 -13.98 27.93 -17.50
C LYS A 365 -15.37 28.51 -17.67
N ALA A 366 -16.32 27.71 -18.13
CA ALA A 366 -17.71 28.13 -18.31
C ALA A 366 -18.50 28.20 -16.99
N GLY A 367 -17.92 27.78 -15.86
CA GLY A 367 -18.60 27.73 -14.55
C GLY A 367 -19.72 26.70 -14.49
N THR A 368 -19.79 25.76 -15.43
CA THR A 368 -20.85 24.74 -15.52
C THR A 368 -20.53 23.47 -14.73
N ILE A 369 -19.43 23.44 -13.97
CA ILE A 369 -18.91 22.24 -13.31
C ILE A 369 -19.71 21.77 -12.08
N SER A 370 -20.81 22.44 -11.76
CA SER A 370 -21.78 21.99 -10.75
C SER A 370 -22.30 20.55 -10.95
N GLU A 371 -22.22 19.95 -12.14
CA GLU A 371 -22.78 18.62 -12.41
C GLU A 371 -21.78 17.45 -12.34
N TYR A 372 -20.46 17.69 -12.39
CA TYR A 372 -19.49 16.61 -12.65
C TYR A 372 -18.33 16.48 -11.66
N LEU A 373 -17.86 17.56 -11.03
CA LEU A 373 -16.63 17.57 -10.21
C LEU A 373 -16.75 18.64 -9.11
N ASP A 374 -17.15 18.24 -7.90
CA ASP A 374 -17.39 19.15 -6.76
C ASP A 374 -16.19 19.13 -5.79
N ASP A 375 -15.10 19.85 -6.14
CA ASP A 375 -13.89 20.03 -5.31
C ASP A 375 -13.21 21.38 -5.68
N ASP A 376 -12.78 22.14 -4.66
CA ASP A 376 -12.17 23.48 -4.78
C ASP A 376 -10.88 23.49 -5.63
N ASP A 377 -10.20 22.34 -5.78
CA ASP A 377 -8.96 22.17 -6.56
C ASP A 377 -9.19 21.59 -7.97
N VAL A 378 -10.44 21.35 -8.40
CA VAL A 378 -10.75 20.70 -9.70
C VAL A 378 -10.16 21.44 -10.88
N GLU A 379 -10.27 22.77 -10.92
CA GLU A 379 -9.71 23.58 -12.00
C GLU A 379 -8.21 23.34 -12.15
N LYS A 380 -7.50 23.29 -11.03
CA LYS A 380 -6.06 23.03 -10.98
C LYS A 380 -5.73 21.63 -11.51
N TYR A 381 -6.47 20.60 -11.08
CA TYR A 381 -6.23 19.23 -11.54
C TYR A 381 -6.47 19.06 -13.03
N VAL A 382 -7.59 19.57 -13.56
CA VAL A 382 -7.92 19.50 -14.99
C VAL A 382 -6.87 20.23 -15.83
N ASN A 383 -6.44 21.43 -15.40
CA ASN A 383 -5.40 22.18 -16.10
C ASN A 383 -4.05 21.45 -16.13
N HIS A 384 -3.66 20.81 -15.02
CA HIS A 384 -2.44 20.01 -14.98
C HIS A 384 -2.54 18.74 -15.83
N ALA A 385 -3.70 18.08 -15.84
CA ALA A 385 -3.92 16.89 -16.66
C ALA A 385 -3.81 17.20 -18.16
N VAL A 386 -4.37 18.33 -18.63
CA VAL A 386 -4.21 18.78 -20.01
C VAL A 386 -2.74 19.01 -20.35
N GLN A 387 -1.99 19.72 -19.49
CA GLN A 387 -0.56 19.97 -19.71
C GLN A 387 0.27 18.68 -19.75
N PHE A 388 -0.02 17.74 -18.83
CA PHE A 388 0.63 16.44 -18.81
C PHE A 388 0.32 15.66 -20.10
N ALA A 389 -0.94 15.62 -20.51
CA ALA A 389 -1.39 14.97 -21.74
C ALA A 389 -0.72 15.56 -22.99
N GLU A 390 -0.53 16.89 -23.06
CA GLU A 390 0.17 17.55 -24.18
C GLU A 390 1.64 17.10 -24.28
N GLY A 391 2.33 17.01 -23.13
CA GLY A 391 3.69 16.47 -23.07
C GLY A 391 3.73 14.99 -23.46
N HIS A 392 2.85 14.17 -22.87
CA HIS A 392 2.77 12.74 -23.10
C HIS A 392 2.33 12.39 -24.54
N LEU A 393 1.55 13.24 -25.21
CA LEU A 393 1.17 13.03 -26.60
C LEU A 393 2.38 13.02 -27.54
N THR A 394 3.45 13.75 -27.20
CA THR A 394 4.70 13.73 -27.98
C THR A 394 5.36 12.35 -27.90
N VAL A 395 5.40 11.79 -26.68
CA VAL A 395 5.89 10.43 -26.38
C VAL A 395 5.08 9.38 -27.14
N LEU A 396 3.75 9.47 -27.15
CA LEU A 396 2.87 8.57 -27.93
C LEU A 396 3.12 8.66 -29.44
N LYS A 397 3.29 9.86 -29.99
CA LYS A 397 3.59 10.06 -31.43
C LYS A 397 4.96 9.50 -31.82
N GLU A 398 5.96 9.63 -30.96
CA GLU A 398 7.27 9.01 -31.17
C GLU A 398 7.18 7.48 -31.21
N ARG A 399 6.35 6.89 -30.33
CA ARG A 399 6.05 5.46 -30.32
C ARG A 399 5.38 5.02 -31.62
N GLU A 400 4.34 5.73 -32.06
CA GLU A 400 3.67 5.45 -33.34
C GLU A 400 4.65 5.53 -34.53
N ALA A 401 5.52 6.54 -34.54
CA ALA A 401 6.53 6.70 -35.58
C ALA A 401 7.58 5.56 -35.54
N ALA A 402 7.97 5.08 -34.36
CA ALA A 402 8.87 3.95 -34.19
C ALA A 402 8.22 2.65 -34.71
N ASP A 403 6.97 2.38 -34.34
CA ASP A 403 6.21 1.22 -34.83
C ASP A 403 5.96 1.30 -36.36
N ALA A 404 5.72 2.49 -36.91
CA ALA A 404 5.57 2.70 -38.35
C ALA A 404 6.85 2.36 -39.13
N ARG A 405 8.04 2.61 -38.57
CA ARG A 405 9.33 2.20 -39.17
C ARG A 405 9.53 0.69 -39.16
N ILE A 406 8.91 -0.01 -38.22
CA ILE A 406 8.86 -1.47 -38.19
C ILE A 406 7.90 -1.94 -39.31
N GLY A 407 6.78 -1.28 -39.55
CA GLY A 407 5.88 -1.66 -40.63
C GLY A 407 5.03 -2.88 -40.29
N VAL A 408 3.85 -2.94 -40.92
CA VAL A 408 2.68 -3.70 -40.44
C VAL A 408 2.96 -5.20 -40.26
N GLN A 409 3.58 -5.85 -41.23
CA GLN A 409 3.84 -7.30 -41.19
C GLN A 409 4.83 -7.69 -40.09
N SER A 410 5.87 -6.88 -39.90
CA SER A 410 6.85 -7.10 -38.83
C SER A 410 6.28 -6.83 -37.45
N LEU A 411 5.39 -5.83 -37.34
CA LEU A 411 4.68 -5.55 -36.10
C LEU A 411 3.76 -6.72 -35.72
N ALA A 412 3.02 -7.27 -36.70
CA ALA A 412 2.19 -8.46 -36.51
C ALA A 412 3.02 -9.66 -36.01
N LEU A 413 4.19 -9.91 -36.61
CA LEU A 413 5.09 -10.97 -36.15
C LEU A 413 5.53 -10.77 -34.69
N LEU A 414 5.98 -9.57 -34.32
CA LEU A 414 6.38 -9.27 -32.95
C LEU A 414 5.20 -9.34 -31.97
N ASN A 415 3.98 -9.08 -32.41
CA ASN A 415 2.77 -9.27 -31.61
C ASN A 415 2.45 -10.77 -31.43
N THR A 416 2.62 -11.60 -32.45
CA THR A 416 2.52 -13.07 -32.31
C THR A 416 3.51 -13.61 -31.28
N VAL A 417 4.76 -13.10 -31.29
CA VAL A 417 5.76 -13.46 -30.26
C VAL A 417 5.27 -13.05 -28.87
N SER A 418 4.75 -11.83 -28.69
CA SER A 418 4.17 -11.38 -27.42
C SER A 418 3.06 -12.30 -26.93
N GLU A 419 2.08 -12.61 -27.78
CA GLU A 419 0.94 -13.44 -27.41
C GLU A 419 1.37 -14.87 -27.07
N THR A 420 2.34 -15.41 -27.82
CA THR A 420 2.90 -16.73 -27.50
C THR A 420 3.61 -16.74 -26.15
N LEU A 421 4.38 -15.69 -25.84
CA LEU A 421 5.03 -15.54 -24.52
C LEU A 421 3.98 -15.43 -23.40
N LYS A 422 2.90 -14.66 -23.59
CA LYS A 422 1.78 -14.58 -22.64
C LYS A 422 1.13 -15.95 -22.38
N MET A 423 0.87 -16.73 -23.44
CA MET A 423 0.33 -18.11 -23.32
C MET A 423 1.27 -19.04 -22.53
N MET A 424 2.58 -18.76 -22.54
CA MET A 424 3.58 -19.46 -21.74
C MET A 424 3.79 -18.83 -20.34
N ASN A 425 2.86 -18.00 -19.88
CA ASN A 425 2.88 -17.33 -18.58
C ASN A 425 4.06 -16.35 -18.38
N TRP A 426 4.55 -15.75 -19.47
CA TRP A 426 5.47 -14.60 -19.40
C TRP A 426 4.66 -13.30 -19.36
N THR A 427 5.15 -12.32 -18.59
CA THR A 427 4.57 -10.98 -18.54
C THR A 427 5.26 -10.11 -19.58
N VAL A 428 4.54 -9.73 -20.63
CA VAL A 428 5.06 -8.90 -21.73
C VAL A 428 4.87 -7.42 -21.41
N TYR A 429 5.89 -6.61 -21.65
CA TYR A 429 5.85 -5.17 -21.41
C TYR A 429 6.73 -4.39 -22.40
N ARG A 430 6.66 -3.06 -22.30
CA ARG A 430 7.56 -2.11 -22.97
C ARG A 430 8.35 -1.36 -21.92
N ASP A 431 9.66 -1.24 -22.11
CA ASP A 431 10.47 -0.38 -21.25
C ASP A 431 10.37 1.09 -21.69
N LYS A 432 11.02 1.99 -20.94
CA LYS A 432 11.08 3.44 -21.25
C LYS A 432 11.67 3.76 -22.63
N ASN A 433 12.41 2.84 -23.23
CA ASN A 433 13.00 2.97 -24.56
C ASN A 433 12.15 2.29 -25.65
N TYR A 434 10.94 1.85 -25.30
CA TYR A 434 10.01 1.10 -26.15
C TYR A 434 10.54 -0.25 -26.65
N ASN A 435 11.55 -0.81 -25.99
CA ASN A 435 11.98 -2.16 -26.32
C ASN A 435 10.90 -3.15 -25.90
N ARG A 436 10.72 -4.18 -26.72
CA ARG A 436 9.81 -5.27 -26.40
C ARG A 436 10.49 -6.20 -25.43
N ASN A 437 9.89 -6.38 -24.28
CA ASN A 437 10.42 -7.19 -23.21
C ASN A 437 9.36 -8.18 -22.74
N ALA A 438 9.81 -9.32 -22.24
CA ALA A 438 8.98 -10.27 -21.55
C ALA A 438 9.75 -10.80 -20.36
N TYR A 439 9.12 -10.78 -19.19
CA TYR A 439 9.75 -11.31 -17.99
C TYR A 439 8.99 -12.50 -17.40
N PHE A 440 9.74 -13.37 -16.74
CA PHE A 440 9.26 -14.50 -15.97
C PHE A 440 9.90 -14.47 -14.59
N ILE A 441 9.13 -14.91 -13.59
CA ILE A 441 9.62 -15.03 -12.22
C ILE A 441 9.73 -16.50 -11.86
N SER A 442 10.92 -16.91 -11.43
CA SER A 442 11.19 -18.26 -10.92
C SER A 442 11.93 -18.12 -9.59
N LYS A 443 11.32 -18.56 -8.48
CA LYS A 443 11.84 -18.33 -7.12
C LYS A 443 12.07 -16.82 -6.88
N ASP A 444 13.30 -16.44 -6.51
CA ASP A 444 13.73 -15.06 -6.28
C ASP A 444 14.23 -14.34 -7.54
N ARG A 445 14.15 -14.99 -8.71
CA ARG A 445 14.79 -14.52 -9.95
C ARG A 445 13.80 -13.85 -10.89
N ILE A 446 14.22 -12.73 -11.46
CA ILE A 446 13.55 -12.07 -12.58
C ILE A 446 14.35 -12.38 -13.84
N ILE A 447 13.72 -13.06 -14.78
CA ILE A 447 14.32 -13.46 -16.05
C ILE A 447 13.67 -12.60 -17.11
N ASN A 448 14.46 -11.77 -17.80
CA ASN A 448 13.94 -10.88 -18.84
C ASN A 448 14.49 -11.24 -20.21
N ILE A 449 13.60 -11.27 -21.19
CA ILE A 449 13.92 -11.44 -22.60
C ILE A 449 13.56 -10.15 -23.32
N MET A 450 14.57 -9.44 -23.81
CA MET A 450 14.35 -8.38 -24.79
C MET A 450 14.32 -8.99 -26.18
N TYR A 451 13.27 -8.72 -26.95
CA TYR A 451 13.13 -9.24 -28.30
C TYR A 451 12.92 -8.13 -29.33
N SER A 452 13.59 -8.29 -30.47
CA SER A 452 13.61 -7.28 -31.55
C SER A 452 13.76 -7.95 -32.90
N LEU A 453 13.48 -7.21 -33.98
CA LEU A 453 13.61 -7.73 -35.34
C LEU A 453 14.87 -7.19 -36.00
N ASP A 454 15.69 -8.08 -36.54
CA ASP A 454 16.77 -7.73 -37.46
C ASP A 454 16.35 -8.00 -38.91
N ARG A 455 16.54 -6.98 -39.75
CA ARG A 455 16.18 -6.96 -41.18
C ARG A 455 17.36 -6.91 -42.12
N LYS A 456 18.59 -7.00 -41.59
CA LYS A 456 19.80 -6.89 -42.43
C LYS A 456 19.93 -8.06 -43.42
N GLY A 457 19.24 -9.19 -43.18
CA GLY A 457 19.25 -10.38 -44.04
C GLY A 457 18.07 -10.49 -45.02
N LYS A 458 18.14 -11.49 -45.92
CA LYS A 458 17.06 -11.81 -46.90
C LYS A 458 15.75 -12.22 -46.23
N THR A 459 15.83 -12.83 -45.06
CA THR A 459 14.69 -13.19 -44.23
C THR A 459 14.86 -12.48 -42.89
N PRO A 460 13.87 -11.70 -42.43
CA PRO A 460 13.93 -11.08 -41.11
C PRO A 460 14.09 -12.13 -40.02
N ILE A 461 14.87 -11.82 -38.99
CA ILE A 461 15.06 -12.70 -37.83
C ILE A 461 14.62 -11.97 -36.56
N VAL A 462 13.96 -12.68 -35.66
CA VAL A 462 13.68 -12.19 -34.32
C VAL A 462 14.86 -12.55 -33.43
N ILE A 463 15.48 -11.54 -32.82
CA ILE A 463 16.60 -11.65 -31.89
C ILE A 463 16.06 -11.61 -30.47
N PHE A 464 16.46 -12.54 -29.63
CA PHE A 464 16.14 -12.60 -28.21
C PHE A 464 17.43 -12.48 -27.39
N LYS A 465 17.48 -11.46 -26.52
CA LYS A 465 18.57 -11.25 -25.57
C LYS A 465 18.06 -11.53 -24.17
N ALA A 466 18.61 -12.56 -23.53
CA ALA A 466 18.24 -12.96 -22.19
C ALA A 466 19.10 -12.26 -21.14
N SER A 467 18.47 -11.92 -20.02
CA SER A 467 19.14 -11.39 -18.85
C SER A 467 18.47 -11.90 -17.58
N LEU A 468 19.22 -11.90 -16.50
CA LEU A 468 18.82 -12.36 -15.18
C LEU A 468 19.03 -11.23 -14.18
N SER A 469 18.10 -11.07 -13.26
CA SER A 469 18.22 -10.29 -12.04
C SER A 469 17.55 -11.02 -10.87
N THR A 470 17.63 -10.46 -9.67
CA THR A 470 16.84 -10.94 -8.53
C THR A 470 15.80 -9.89 -8.12
N LEU A 471 14.72 -10.36 -7.50
CA LEU A 471 13.69 -9.50 -6.91
C LEU A 471 14.30 -8.45 -5.96
N ALA A 472 15.23 -8.91 -5.12
CA ALA A 472 15.94 -8.06 -4.17
C ALA A 472 16.84 -7.03 -4.88
N PHE A 473 17.57 -7.43 -5.92
CA PHE A 473 18.50 -6.54 -6.63
C PHE A 473 17.76 -5.43 -7.39
N SER A 474 16.72 -5.78 -8.16
CA SER A 474 15.92 -4.77 -8.88
C SER A 474 15.20 -3.83 -7.91
N THR A 475 14.63 -4.36 -6.83
CA THR A 475 13.95 -3.54 -5.81
C THR A 475 14.91 -2.59 -5.10
N ALA A 476 16.09 -3.08 -4.69
CA ALA A 476 17.11 -2.27 -4.03
C ALA A 476 17.71 -1.22 -4.98
N HIS A 477 18.00 -1.60 -6.23
CA HIS A 477 18.49 -0.66 -7.25
C HIS A 477 17.50 0.47 -7.49
N ARG A 478 16.23 0.14 -7.72
CA ARG A 478 15.18 1.15 -7.91
C ARG A 478 14.92 2.00 -6.66
N GLY A 479 15.16 1.45 -5.47
CA GLY A 479 15.10 2.18 -4.21
C GLY A 479 16.21 3.23 -4.04
N VAL A 480 17.38 3.03 -4.64
CA VAL A 480 18.49 4.01 -4.61
C VAL A 480 18.42 4.95 -5.81
N PHE A 481 18.13 4.41 -6.99
CA PHE A 481 18.18 5.12 -8.28
C PHE A 481 16.79 5.16 -8.92
N PRO A 482 15.86 5.98 -8.40
CA PRO A 482 14.47 6.00 -8.87
C PRO A 482 14.32 6.52 -10.31
N GLU A 483 15.35 7.15 -10.89
CA GLU A 483 15.32 7.62 -12.28
C GLU A 483 15.63 6.50 -13.29
N ASN A 484 16.35 5.47 -12.86
CA ASN A 484 16.78 4.37 -13.71
C ASN A 484 15.62 3.42 -14.02
N PRO A 485 15.70 2.59 -15.09
CA PRO A 485 14.66 1.61 -15.41
C PRO A 485 14.29 0.70 -14.22
N GLN A 486 13.02 0.32 -14.11
CA GLN A 486 12.54 -0.58 -13.03
C GLN A 486 13.29 -1.92 -13.01
N TYR A 487 13.57 -2.47 -14.19
CA TYR A 487 14.38 -3.67 -14.35
C TYR A 487 15.81 -3.31 -14.71
N ILE A 488 16.75 -3.94 -14.00
CA ILE A 488 18.18 -3.88 -14.29
C ILE A 488 18.75 -5.28 -14.30
N ALA A 489 19.55 -5.60 -15.32
CA ALA A 489 20.17 -6.91 -15.43
C ALA A 489 21.31 -7.05 -14.41
N LEU A 490 21.22 -8.07 -13.55
CA LEU A 490 22.35 -8.51 -12.73
C LEU A 490 23.40 -9.23 -13.60
N LYS A 491 22.94 -9.98 -14.61
CA LYS A 491 23.78 -10.67 -15.57
C LYS A 491 23.06 -10.80 -16.91
N GLU A 492 23.76 -10.49 -18.00
CA GLU A 492 23.30 -10.75 -19.36
C GLU A 492 23.84 -12.09 -19.87
N ALA A 493 23.04 -12.79 -20.66
CA ALA A 493 23.49 -13.97 -21.38
C ALA A 493 24.43 -13.56 -22.52
N GLU A 494 25.54 -14.28 -22.67
CA GLU A 494 26.45 -14.10 -23.80
C GLU A 494 25.83 -14.63 -25.10
N GLU A 495 25.02 -15.68 -24.97
CA GLU A 495 24.28 -16.27 -26.08
C GLU A 495 23.11 -15.40 -26.51
N VAL A 496 22.98 -15.23 -27.83
CA VAL A 496 21.87 -14.52 -28.47
C VAL A 496 21.05 -15.53 -29.23
N TYR A 497 19.78 -15.69 -28.86
CA TYR A 497 18.89 -16.64 -29.51
C TYR A 497 18.20 -15.97 -30.69
N THR A 498 18.02 -16.70 -31.79
CA THR A 498 17.41 -16.15 -33.01
C THR A 498 16.40 -17.10 -33.61
N VAL A 499 15.29 -16.58 -34.12
CA VAL A 499 14.29 -17.33 -34.89
C VAL A 499 14.02 -16.62 -36.21
N SER A 500 13.99 -17.36 -37.30
CA SER A 500 13.60 -16.84 -38.61
C SER A 500 12.13 -16.44 -38.63
N SER A 501 11.77 -15.32 -39.27
CA SER A 501 10.39 -14.82 -39.32
C SER A 501 9.39 -15.79 -39.95
N VAL A 502 9.86 -16.71 -40.78
CA VAL A 502 9.04 -17.77 -41.41
C VAL A 502 8.92 -19.03 -40.56
N GLU A 503 9.66 -19.11 -39.45
CA GLU A 503 9.71 -20.27 -38.55
C GLU A 503 9.30 -19.91 -37.11
N VAL A 504 8.66 -18.75 -36.89
CA VAL A 504 8.14 -18.37 -35.57
C VAL A 504 6.93 -19.25 -35.26
N GLU A 505 7.21 -20.49 -34.86
CA GLU A 505 6.27 -21.47 -34.38
C GLU A 505 6.38 -21.58 -32.85
N GLU A 506 5.26 -21.89 -32.21
CA GLU A 506 5.15 -22.05 -30.76
C GLU A 506 6.22 -23.00 -30.20
N GLY A 507 6.53 -24.08 -30.90
CA GLY A 507 7.54 -25.07 -30.50
C GLY A 507 8.96 -24.50 -30.39
N LYS A 508 9.38 -23.64 -31.32
CA LYS A 508 10.71 -23.01 -31.30
C LYS A 508 10.82 -21.98 -30.18
N LEU A 509 9.78 -21.16 -29.98
CA LEU A 509 9.74 -20.20 -28.87
C LEU A 509 9.78 -20.90 -27.51
N LYS A 510 9.04 -22.01 -27.36
CA LYS A 510 9.10 -22.87 -26.16
C LYS A 510 10.51 -23.37 -25.89
N GLN A 511 11.20 -23.86 -26.93
CA GLN A 511 12.56 -24.35 -26.79
C GLN A 511 13.53 -23.26 -26.33
N ILE A 512 13.46 -22.06 -26.93
CA ILE A 512 14.26 -20.90 -26.49
C ILE A 512 14.00 -20.56 -25.03
N CYS A 513 12.73 -20.52 -24.60
CA CYS A 513 12.39 -20.26 -23.21
C CYS A 513 13.00 -21.32 -22.27
N VAL A 514 12.93 -22.60 -22.64
CA VAL A 514 13.54 -23.70 -21.87
C VAL A 514 15.05 -23.54 -21.76
N ASP A 515 15.73 -23.19 -22.84
CA ASP A 515 17.19 -23.05 -22.83
C ASP A 515 17.65 -21.83 -22.04
N ILE A 516 16.89 -20.72 -22.09
CA ILE A 516 17.10 -19.55 -21.23
C ILE A 516 16.90 -19.92 -19.76
N LEU A 517 15.86 -20.68 -19.42
CA LEU A 517 15.62 -21.12 -18.03
C LEU A 517 16.76 -22.01 -17.51
N LYS A 518 17.28 -22.93 -18.34
CA LYS A 518 18.47 -23.73 -17.98
C LYS A 518 19.71 -22.85 -17.77
N TRP A 519 19.94 -21.87 -18.65
CA TRP A 519 21.04 -20.92 -18.48
C TRP A 519 20.92 -20.18 -17.14
N VAL A 520 19.72 -19.73 -16.80
CA VAL A 520 19.43 -19.08 -15.52
C VAL A 520 19.76 -20.01 -14.36
N ASP A 521 19.29 -21.25 -14.37
CA ASP A 521 19.52 -22.21 -13.27
C ASP A 521 21.01 -22.46 -12.99
N ASN A 522 21.87 -22.32 -14.00
CA ASN A 522 23.32 -22.44 -13.87
C ASN A 522 24.00 -21.20 -13.27
N GLN A 523 23.28 -20.08 -13.09
CA GLN A 523 23.86 -18.86 -12.50
C GLN A 523 23.82 -18.89 -10.97
N ASN A 524 24.95 -18.56 -10.34
CA ASN A 524 25.05 -18.30 -8.90
C ASN A 524 24.89 -16.79 -8.61
N THR A 525 23.65 -16.36 -8.41
CA THR A 525 23.29 -14.95 -8.17
C THR A 525 23.96 -14.37 -6.93
N ASN A 526 24.09 -15.17 -5.86
CA ASN A 526 24.77 -14.75 -4.63
C ASN A 526 26.25 -14.44 -4.90
N GLN A 527 26.95 -15.30 -5.63
CA GLN A 527 28.35 -15.06 -5.98
C GLN A 527 28.50 -13.78 -6.81
N ILE A 528 27.63 -13.57 -7.81
CA ILE A 528 27.65 -12.35 -8.63
C ILE A 528 27.45 -11.09 -7.76
N ILE A 529 26.53 -11.13 -6.78
CA ILE A 529 26.32 -10.03 -5.83
C ILE A 529 27.57 -9.80 -4.96
N TYR A 530 28.22 -10.85 -4.45
CA TYR A 530 29.46 -10.71 -3.68
C TYR A 530 30.60 -10.11 -4.52
N ASP A 531 30.71 -10.50 -5.78
CA ASP A 531 31.70 -9.96 -6.71
C ASP A 531 31.47 -8.45 -6.93
N TYR A 532 30.21 -8.02 -7.08
CA TYR A 532 29.86 -6.59 -7.13
C TYR A 532 30.14 -5.85 -5.83
N ALA A 533 29.89 -6.45 -4.66
CA ALA A 533 30.22 -5.85 -3.36
C ALA A 533 31.74 -5.64 -3.16
N ALA A 534 32.57 -6.45 -3.85
CA ALA A 534 34.02 -6.37 -3.83
C ALA A 534 34.60 -5.33 -4.81
N LEU A 535 33.81 -4.84 -5.77
CA LEU A 535 34.28 -3.85 -6.73
C LEU A 535 34.83 -2.58 -6.07
N PRO A 536 35.84 -1.94 -6.69
CA PRO A 536 36.31 -0.65 -6.25
C PRO A 536 35.31 0.46 -6.60
N THR A 537 35.33 1.54 -5.83
CA THR A 537 34.49 2.74 -6.01
C THR A 537 34.75 3.48 -7.32
N LYS A 538 35.94 3.30 -7.91
CA LYS A 538 36.37 3.89 -9.20
C LYS A 538 35.97 3.06 -10.43
N SER A 539 35.12 2.06 -10.27
CA SER A 539 34.61 1.26 -11.40
C SER A 539 33.80 2.14 -12.37
N GLU A 540 33.58 1.63 -13.59
CA GLU A 540 32.67 2.27 -14.55
C GLU A 540 31.30 2.56 -13.93
N PHE A 541 30.62 3.58 -14.44
CA PHE A 541 29.41 4.14 -13.83
C PHE A 541 28.37 3.08 -13.41
N PHE A 542 27.97 2.18 -14.31
CA PHE A 542 26.99 1.13 -14.01
C PHE A 542 27.50 0.14 -12.94
N LEU A 543 28.79 -0.15 -12.92
CA LEU A 543 29.40 -1.04 -11.93
C LEU A 543 29.48 -0.40 -10.55
N ALA A 544 29.60 0.93 -10.46
CA ALA A 544 29.55 1.66 -9.19
C ALA A 544 28.14 1.65 -8.56
N GLU A 545 27.08 1.71 -9.38
CA GLU A 545 25.70 1.50 -8.91
C GLU A 545 25.53 0.07 -8.37
N PHE A 546 25.98 -0.94 -9.12
CA PHE A 546 25.87 -2.34 -8.72
C PHE A 546 26.64 -2.63 -7.44
N HIS A 547 27.79 -1.98 -7.26
CA HIS A 547 28.55 -2.01 -6.02
C HIS A 547 27.71 -1.53 -4.83
N LEU A 548 27.04 -0.38 -4.94
CA LEU A 548 26.20 0.14 -3.87
C LEU A 548 25.03 -0.78 -3.56
N VAL A 549 24.33 -1.27 -4.59
CA VAL A 549 23.22 -2.21 -4.43
C VAL A 549 23.68 -3.51 -3.76
N ALA A 550 24.84 -4.04 -4.17
CA ALA A 550 25.40 -5.24 -3.56
C ALA A 550 25.78 -5.03 -2.09
N LEU A 551 26.26 -3.85 -1.70
CA LEU A 551 26.51 -3.52 -0.28
C LEU A 551 25.22 -3.46 0.55
N ILE A 552 24.09 -3.06 -0.06
CA ILE A 552 22.78 -3.10 0.60
C ILE A 552 22.38 -4.55 0.85
N LEU A 553 22.40 -5.38 -0.19
CA LEU A 553 21.95 -6.78 -0.11
C LEU A 553 22.85 -7.65 0.77
N THR A 554 24.14 -7.31 0.88
CA THR A 554 25.07 -7.98 1.80
C THR A 554 25.07 -7.40 3.21
N GLY A 555 24.20 -6.41 3.50
CA GLY A 555 24.09 -5.80 4.83
C GLY A 555 25.36 -5.06 5.29
N ASN A 556 26.18 -4.55 4.36
CA ASN A 556 27.48 -3.96 4.67
C ASN A 556 27.35 -2.49 5.15
N VAL A 557 26.62 -2.31 6.25
CA VAL A 557 26.35 -1.02 6.89
C VAL A 557 27.65 -0.28 7.27
N LYS A 558 28.70 -1.02 7.66
CA LYS A 558 30.00 -0.43 8.03
C LYS A 558 30.65 0.30 6.85
N LYS A 559 30.69 -0.32 5.67
CA LYS A 559 31.29 0.27 4.46
C LYS A 559 30.46 1.44 3.95
N LEU A 560 29.12 1.35 3.99
CA LEU A 560 28.22 2.44 3.63
C LEU A 560 28.33 3.65 4.59
N LYS A 561 28.49 3.43 5.90
CA LYS A 561 28.79 4.51 6.87
C LYS A 561 30.11 5.20 6.57
N PHE A 562 31.15 4.43 6.25
CA PHE A 562 32.44 4.99 5.84
C PHE A 562 32.30 5.87 4.57
N TYR A 563 31.55 5.42 3.57
CA TYR A 563 31.28 6.22 2.38
C TYR A 563 30.54 7.52 2.71
N LYS A 564 29.50 7.45 3.55
CA LYS A 564 28.75 8.63 4.00
C LYS A 564 29.66 9.67 4.66
N GLU A 565 30.53 9.26 5.57
CA GLU A 565 31.49 10.14 6.25
C GLU A 565 32.48 10.76 5.26
N SER A 566 32.95 9.99 4.27
CA SER A 566 33.86 10.49 3.24
C SER A 566 33.19 11.55 2.36
N PHE A 567 31.94 11.31 1.91
CA PHE A 567 31.16 12.28 1.14
C PHE A 567 30.89 13.56 1.92
N GLN A 568 30.65 13.47 3.23
CA GLN A 568 30.51 14.64 4.10
C GLN A 568 31.79 15.49 4.15
N ARG A 569 32.96 14.85 4.06
CA ARG A 569 34.28 15.51 3.94
C ARG A 569 34.61 15.95 2.52
N LYS A 570 33.64 15.90 1.59
CA LYS A 570 33.81 16.18 0.15
C LYS A 570 34.83 15.27 -0.55
N ASN A 571 35.14 14.11 0.03
CA ASN A 571 35.98 13.09 -0.60
C ASN A 571 35.08 11.99 -1.19
N ARG A 572 34.97 11.97 -2.53
CA ARG A 572 34.11 11.02 -3.27
C ARG A 572 34.72 9.63 -3.43
N LEU A 573 35.93 9.37 -2.92
CA LEU A 573 36.60 8.06 -3.02
C LEU A 573 36.75 7.53 -4.45
N GLY A 574 36.71 8.40 -5.47
CA GLY A 574 36.74 8.00 -6.87
C GLY A 574 35.42 7.51 -7.45
N PHE A 575 34.29 7.60 -6.72
CA PHE A 575 32.96 7.42 -7.31
C PHE A 575 32.74 8.43 -8.44
N ALA A 576 32.10 7.96 -9.52
CA ALA A 576 31.65 8.81 -10.61
C ALA A 576 30.78 9.98 -10.10
N ASP A 577 30.77 11.10 -10.85
CA ASP A 577 30.08 12.34 -10.45
C ASP A 577 28.55 12.17 -10.29
N THR A 578 28.01 11.15 -10.92
CA THR A 578 26.62 10.70 -10.87
C THR A 578 26.20 10.11 -9.53
N ILE A 579 27.10 9.49 -8.75
CA ILE A 579 26.77 8.93 -7.42
C ILE A 579 26.77 10.04 -6.38
N THR A 580 25.62 10.47 -5.92
CA THR A 580 25.47 11.60 -5.01
C THR A 580 25.57 11.19 -3.54
N LYS A 581 25.67 12.19 -2.65
CA LYS A 581 25.53 11.98 -1.20
C LYS A 581 24.17 11.37 -0.86
N TYR A 582 23.12 11.74 -1.59
CA TYR A 582 21.77 11.24 -1.37
C TYR A 582 21.67 9.73 -1.66
N ASP A 583 22.33 9.26 -2.71
CA ASP A 583 22.36 7.83 -3.06
C ASP A 583 23.03 7.00 -1.95
N ILE A 584 24.11 7.52 -1.36
CA ILE A 584 24.78 6.89 -0.20
C ILE A 584 23.88 6.89 1.05
N ASP A 585 23.17 7.99 1.31
CA ASP A 585 22.24 8.09 2.43
C ASP A 585 21.05 7.12 2.27
N ASN A 586 20.51 6.99 1.06
CA ASN A 586 19.47 6.00 0.73
C ASN A 586 20.00 4.59 0.88
N ALA A 587 21.14 4.27 0.26
CA ALA A 587 21.76 2.95 0.38
C ALA A 587 21.99 2.54 1.84
N LEU A 588 22.48 3.45 2.68
CA LEU A 588 22.64 3.19 4.12
C LEU A 588 21.30 2.93 4.82
N THR A 589 20.26 3.71 4.51
CA THR A 589 18.92 3.55 5.08
C THR A 589 18.31 2.20 4.69
N LEU A 590 18.48 1.80 3.43
CA LEU A 590 18.03 0.51 2.93
C LEU A 590 18.81 -0.63 3.61
N ALA A 591 20.14 -0.53 3.69
CA ALA A 591 21.01 -1.57 4.26
C ALA A 591 20.78 -1.78 5.77
N GLN A 592 20.41 -0.75 6.52
CA GLN A 592 20.06 -0.88 7.95
C GLN A 592 18.79 -1.72 8.18
N ARG A 593 18.02 -1.95 7.13
CA ARG A 593 16.80 -2.75 7.17
C ARG A 593 17.06 -4.18 6.67
N TYR A 594 18.25 -4.53 6.21
CA TYR A 594 18.62 -5.89 5.82
C TYR A 594 19.20 -6.68 6.99
#